data_AF-A0A6C0JL97-F1
#
_entry.id   AF-A0A6C0JL97-F1
#
_cell.length_a   1.000
_cell.length_b   1.000
_cell.length_c   1.000
_cell.angle_alpha   90.00
_cell.angle_beta   90.00
_cell.angle_gamma   90.00
#
_symmetry.space_group_name_H-M   'P 1'
#
loop_
_entity.id
_entity.type
_entity.pdbx_description
1 polymer ?
#
loop_
_entity_poly.entity_id
_entity_poly.type
_entity_poly.pdbx_seq_one_letter_code
_entity_poly.pdbx_strand_id
1 'polypeptide(L)'
;MVEYIYYSGVGAKKSGKHTVNEFLKIMNKNYNIACSEFLPDLDYKPCNEYKEMNRKAMEYNIKHNKPIFQYNRSKKNEKKYKKLLDKCNKYKKTAKKRKCNLDEYIKFSGAVKKL
;
A
#
# COMPACT_ATOMS: atom_id res chain seq x y z
N MET A 1 -10.76 0.75 -30.03
CA MET A 1 -9.35 1.03 -29.68
C MET A 1 -8.90 -0.02 -28.67
N VAL A 2 -7.71 -0.57 -28.82
CA VAL A 2 -7.19 -1.63 -27.93
C VAL A 2 -6.40 -0.98 -26.82
N GLU A 3 -6.88 -1.12 -25.59
CA GLU A 3 -6.25 -0.51 -24.42
C GLU A 3 -5.05 -1.34 -23.95
N TYR A 4 -3.90 -0.68 -23.75
CA TYR A 4 -2.67 -1.30 -23.30
C TYR A 4 -2.23 -0.77 -21.94
N ILE A 5 -1.62 -1.66 -21.17
CA ILE A 5 -1.03 -1.37 -19.87
C ILE A 5 0.47 -1.49 -19.98
N TYR A 6 1.16 -0.42 -19.60
CA TYR A 6 2.61 -0.36 -19.56
C TYR A 6 3.08 -0.65 -18.14
N TYR A 7 3.75 -1.79 -17.96
CA TYR A 7 4.23 -2.30 -16.69
C TYR A 7 5.64 -2.86 -16.86
N SER A 8 6.56 -2.49 -15.95
CA SER A 8 7.98 -2.87 -16.01
C SER A 8 8.46 -3.65 -14.78
N GLY A 9 7.54 -4.10 -13.91
CA GLY A 9 7.88 -4.86 -12.72
C GLY A 9 8.06 -6.37 -12.97
N VAL A 10 8.05 -7.17 -11.91
CA VAL A 10 8.25 -8.62 -12.02
C VAL A 10 7.16 -9.26 -12.88
N GLY A 11 7.58 -10.10 -13.82
CA GLY A 11 6.71 -10.78 -14.78
C GLY A 11 6.33 -9.95 -16.00
N ALA A 12 6.83 -8.71 -16.13
CA ALA A 12 6.63 -7.89 -17.30
C ALA A 12 7.33 -8.44 -18.56
N LYS A 13 6.79 -8.09 -19.72
CA LYS A 13 7.47 -8.29 -21.02
C LYS A 13 8.62 -7.29 -21.15
N LYS A 14 9.63 -7.61 -21.98
CA LYS A 14 10.74 -6.68 -22.28
C LYS A 14 10.26 -5.32 -22.81
N SER A 15 9.18 -5.31 -23.59
CA SER A 15 8.58 -4.07 -24.12
C SER A 15 7.75 -3.29 -23.10
N GLY A 16 7.48 -3.88 -21.93
CA GLY A 16 6.56 -3.36 -20.92
C GLY A 16 5.08 -3.29 -21.36
N LYS A 17 4.76 -3.57 -22.63
CA LYS A 17 3.41 -3.45 -23.19
C LYS A 17 2.63 -4.73 -22.97
N HIS A 18 1.51 -4.63 -22.24
CA HIS A 18 0.60 -5.72 -21.93
C HIS A 18 -0.81 -5.40 -22.38
N THR A 19 -1.57 -6.41 -22.82
CA THR A 19 -3.03 -6.28 -22.81
C THR A 19 -3.55 -6.30 -21.37
N VAL A 20 -4.77 -5.80 -21.14
CA VAL A 20 -5.43 -5.86 -19.83
C VAL A 20 -5.40 -7.28 -19.24
N ASN A 21 -5.70 -8.29 -20.05
CA ASN A 21 -5.73 -9.69 -19.61
C ASN A 21 -4.35 -10.22 -19.23
N GLU A 22 -3.30 -9.87 -19.98
CA GLU A 22 -1.93 -10.26 -19.66
C GLU A 22 -1.46 -9.62 -18.35
N PHE A 23 -1.74 -8.34 -18.17
CA PHE A 23 -1.44 -7.62 -16.94
C PHE A 23 -2.17 -8.23 -15.74
N LEU A 24 -3.48 -8.48 -15.85
CA LEU A 24 -4.26 -9.11 -14.79
C LEU A 24 -3.76 -10.52 -14.45
N LYS A 25 -3.29 -11.30 -15.43
CA LYS A 25 -2.68 -12.62 -15.16
C LYS A 25 -1.41 -12.49 -14.32
N ILE A 26 -0.52 -11.56 -14.67
CA ILE A 26 0.73 -11.30 -13.90
C ILE A 26 0.38 -10.87 -12.47
N MET A 27 -0.55 -9.91 -12.35
CA MET A 27 -0.92 -9.33 -11.07
C MET A 27 -1.63 -10.32 -10.14
N ASN A 28 -2.60 -11.07 -10.65
CA ASN A 28 -3.28 -12.07 -9.84
C ASN A 28 -2.36 -13.22 -9.40
N LYS A 29 -1.38 -13.59 -10.23
CA LYS A 29 -0.42 -14.65 -9.89
C LYS A 29 0.56 -14.24 -8.79
N ASN A 30 1.10 -13.03 -8.88
CA ASN A 30 2.23 -12.62 -8.05
C ASN A 30 1.86 -11.66 -6.92
N TYR A 31 0.77 -10.90 -7.06
CA TYR A 31 0.54 -9.69 -6.27
C TYR A 31 -0.86 -9.57 -5.66
N ASN A 32 -1.71 -10.58 -5.78
CA ASN A 32 -3.09 -10.50 -5.26
C ASN A 32 -3.14 -10.16 -3.76
N ILE A 33 -2.32 -10.83 -2.94
CA ILE A 33 -2.26 -10.58 -1.49
C ILE A 33 -1.64 -9.21 -1.22
N ALA A 34 -0.51 -8.90 -1.86
CA ALA A 34 0.21 -7.64 -1.65
C ALA A 34 -0.63 -6.41 -2.02
N CYS A 35 -1.35 -6.46 -3.14
CA CYS A 35 -2.27 -5.41 -3.55
C CYS A 35 -3.40 -5.22 -2.52
N SER A 36 -4.03 -6.32 -2.07
CA SER A 36 -5.10 -6.26 -1.07
C SER A 36 -4.63 -5.75 0.30
N GLU A 37 -3.35 -5.88 0.64
CA GLU A 37 -2.75 -5.31 1.85
C GLU A 37 -2.40 -3.82 1.73
N PHE A 38 -2.06 -3.38 0.53
CA PHE A 38 -1.67 -2.01 0.21
C PHE A 38 -2.86 -1.04 0.19
N LEU A 39 -4.03 -1.48 -0.26
CA LEU A 39 -5.20 -0.61 -0.39
C LEU A 39 -5.74 -0.07 0.93
N PRO A 40 -5.88 -0.87 2.01
CA PRO A 40 -6.16 -0.38 3.36
C PRO A 40 -5.28 0.79 3.79
N ASP A 41 -4.02 0.73 3.39
CA ASP A 41 -2.99 1.68 3.76
C ASP A 41 -3.13 3.03 3.06
N LEU A 42 -3.91 3.09 1.98
CA LEU A 42 -4.28 4.30 1.26
C LEU A 42 -5.65 4.83 1.70
N ASP A 43 -6.65 3.95 1.77
CA ASP A 43 -8.05 4.36 1.82
C ASP A 43 -8.66 4.30 3.23
N TYR A 44 -8.11 3.47 4.13
CA TYR A 44 -8.69 3.29 5.46
C TYR A 44 -8.16 4.33 6.44
N LYS A 45 -9.03 5.24 6.88
CA LYS A 45 -8.69 6.36 7.79
C LYS A 45 -7.85 5.94 9.00
N PRO A 46 -8.16 4.87 9.76
CA PRO A 46 -7.30 4.43 10.85
C PRO A 46 -5.89 4.01 10.43
N CYS A 47 -5.72 3.42 9.23
CA CYS A 47 -4.40 3.11 8.68
C CYS A 47 -3.62 4.39 8.38
N ASN A 48 -4.26 5.37 7.74
CA ASN A 48 -3.63 6.65 7.45
C ASN A 48 -3.24 7.41 8.74
N GLU A 49 -4.14 7.45 9.74
CA GLU A 49 -3.89 8.17 10.99
C GLU A 49 -2.70 7.63 11.80
N TYR A 50 -2.53 6.30 11.92
CA TYR A 50 -1.36 5.78 12.65
C TYR A 50 -0.05 5.98 11.87
N LYS A 51 -0.10 5.92 10.53
CA LYS A 51 1.05 6.24 9.67
C LYS A 51 1.49 7.68 9.82
N GLU A 52 0.55 8.61 9.84
CA GLU A 52 0.81 10.02 10.13
C GLU A 52 1.46 10.21 11.51
N MET A 53 1.01 9.45 12.52
CA MET A 53 1.66 9.45 13.84
C MET A 53 3.08 8.87 13.81
N ASN A 54 3.37 7.92 12.93
CA ASN A 54 4.74 7.42 12.70
C ASN A 54 5.60 8.44 11.96
N ARG A 55 5.05 9.10 10.94
CA ARG A 55 5.75 10.14 10.17
C ARG A 55 6.17 11.29 11.08
N LYS A 56 5.26 11.84 11.88
CA LYS A 56 5.56 12.93 12.83
C LYS A 56 6.63 12.53 13.86
N ALA A 57 6.58 11.28 14.32
CA ALA A 57 7.60 10.75 15.25
C ALA A 57 8.98 10.65 14.58
N MET A 58 9.03 10.20 13.32
CA MET A 58 10.25 10.12 12.53
C MET A 58 10.83 11.51 12.22
N GLU A 59 9.99 12.45 11.78
CA GLU A 59 10.38 13.86 11.53
C GLU A 59 10.95 14.51 12.79
N TYR A 60 10.33 14.28 13.96
CA TYR A 60 10.85 14.75 15.24
C TYR A 60 12.23 14.14 15.53
N ASN A 61 12.41 12.82 15.36
CA ASN A 61 13.69 12.18 15.62
C ASN A 61 14.80 12.71 14.69
N ILE A 62 14.51 12.88 13.40
CA ILE A 62 15.43 13.46 12.41
C ILE A 62 15.82 14.88 12.84
N LYS A 63 14.83 15.74 13.15
CA LYS A 63 15.08 17.13 13.57
C LYS A 63 15.97 17.24 14.81
N HIS A 64 15.92 16.24 15.69
CA HIS A 64 16.66 16.22 16.95
C HIS A 64 17.86 15.27 16.95
N ASN A 65 18.32 14.77 15.79
CA ASN A 65 19.40 13.79 15.66
C ASN A 65 19.26 12.59 16.62
N LYS A 66 18.02 12.17 16.89
CA LYS A 66 17.74 10.98 17.69
C LYS A 66 17.68 9.74 16.79
N PRO A 67 18.02 8.55 17.31
CA PRO A 67 17.82 7.32 16.59
C PRO A 67 16.38 7.19 16.10
N ILE A 68 16.23 6.72 14.87
CA ILE A 68 14.94 6.27 14.34
C ILE A 68 14.44 5.22 15.36
N PHE A 69 13.16 5.31 15.77
CA PHE A 69 12.51 4.47 16.79
C PHE A 69 12.63 4.84 18.28
N GLN A 70 13.36 5.89 18.68
CA GLN A 70 13.40 6.33 20.09
C GLN A 70 12.27 7.30 20.53
N TYR A 71 11.24 7.50 19.69
CA TYR A 71 10.19 8.47 20.02
C TYR A 71 9.25 7.93 21.12
N ASN A 72 9.46 8.38 22.36
CA ASN A 72 8.58 8.09 23.48
C ASN A 72 7.27 8.88 23.36
N ARG A 73 6.20 8.20 22.94
CA ARG A 73 4.84 8.76 22.92
C ARG A 73 4.34 8.93 24.36
N SER A 74 3.56 9.99 24.59
CA SER A 74 2.79 10.10 25.84
C SER A 74 1.84 8.90 25.98
N LYS A 75 1.51 8.49 27.21
CA LYS A 75 0.59 7.36 27.47
C LYS A 75 -0.73 7.46 26.68
N LYS A 76 -1.28 8.67 26.57
CA LYS A 76 -2.50 8.96 25.79
C LYS A 76 -2.30 8.69 24.29
N ASN A 77 -1.19 9.18 23.73
CA ASN A 77 -0.87 9.01 22.31
C ASN A 77 -0.52 7.55 22.00
N GLU A 78 0.14 6.84 22.91
CA GLU A 78 0.45 5.42 22.78
C GLU A 78 -0.82 4.57 22.76
N LYS A 79 -1.78 4.85 23.66
CA LYS A 79 -3.09 4.18 23.66
C LYS A 79 -3.87 4.44 22.36
N LYS A 80 -3.85 5.68 21.87
CA LYS A 80 -4.44 6.04 20.57
C LYS A 80 -3.77 5.29 19.42
N TYR A 81 -2.43 5.27 19.40
CA TYR A 81 -1.64 4.58 18.38
C TYR A 81 -1.99 3.09 18.31
N LYS A 82 -1.94 2.38 19.44
CA LYS A 82 -2.30 0.95 19.50
C LYS A 82 -3.72 0.69 18.99
N LYS A 83 -4.70 1.50 19.41
CA LYS A 83 -6.09 1.36 18.94
C LYS A 83 -6.23 1.54 17.42
N LEU A 84 -5.51 2.50 16.83
CA LEU A 84 -5.52 2.72 15.38
C LEU A 84 -4.82 1.58 14.63
N LEU A 85 -3.68 1.13 15.14
CA LEU A 85 -2.92 0.01 14.59
C LEU A 85 -3.74 -1.28 14.59
N ASP A 86 -4.42 -1.60 15.70
CA ASP A 86 -5.27 -2.78 15.82
C ASP A 86 -6.45 -2.74 14.84
N LYS A 87 -7.10 -1.58 14.72
CA LYS A 87 -8.17 -1.36 13.74
C LYS A 87 -7.67 -1.57 12.31
N CYS A 88 -6.53 -0.98 11.96
CA CYS A 88 -5.92 -1.12 10.65
C CYS A 88 -5.55 -2.59 10.36
N ASN A 89 -4.90 -3.27 11.29
CA ASN A 89 -4.51 -4.68 11.15
C ASN A 89 -5.72 -5.60 11.00
N LYS A 90 -6.79 -5.36 11.75
CA LYS A 90 -8.05 -6.11 11.62
C LYS A 90 -8.65 -5.92 10.23
N TYR A 91 -8.69 -4.67 9.72
CA TYR A 91 -9.20 -4.37 8.39
C TYR A 91 -8.32 -4.96 7.27
N LYS A 92 -6.99 -4.91 7.42
CA LYS A 92 -6.06 -5.57 6.49
C LYS A 92 -6.32 -7.07 6.40
N LYS A 93 -6.53 -7.76 7.54
CA LYS A 93 -6.86 -9.19 7.55
C LYS A 93 -8.14 -9.51 6.79
N THR A 94 -9.16 -8.66 6.85
CA THR A 94 -10.39 -8.83 6.06
C THR A 94 -10.16 -8.52 4.58
N ALA A 95 -9.39 -7.47 4.27
CA ALA A 95 -9.08 -7.08 2.90
C ALA A 95 -8.22 -8.13 2.15
N LYS A 96 -7.29 -8.82 2.82
CA LYS A 96 -6.45 -9.88 2.25
C LYS A 96 -7.22 -11.00 1.50
N LYS A 97 -8.51 -11.18 1.78
CA LYS A 97 -9.34 -12.22 1.16
C LYS A 97 -9.92 -11.82 -0.19
N ARG A 98 -9.91 -10.53 -0.55
CA ARG A 98 -10.48 -10.06 -1.83
C ARG A 98 -9.42 -10.08 -2.93
N LYS A 99 -9.88 -10.22 -4.17
CA LYS A 99 -9.05 -9.95 -5.34
C LYS A 99 -9.05 -8.46 -5.65
N CYS A 100 -7.91 -7.92 -6.02
CA CYS A 100 -7.84 -6.56 -6.54
C CYS A 100 -8.45 -6.50 -7.95
N ASN A 101 -9.08 -5.36 -8.25
CA ASN A 101 -9.52 -5.04 -9.60
C ASN A 101 -8.40 -4.39 -10.44
N LEU A 102 -8.70 -4.06 -11.69
CA LEU A 102 -7.72 -3.50 -12.62
C LEU A 102 -7.11 -2.19 -12.13
N ASP A 103 -7.95 -1.23 -11.73
CA ASP A 103 -7.52 0.11 -11.30
C ASP A 103 -6.71 0.04 -10.01
N GLU A 104 -7.08 -0.87 -9.12
CA GLU A 104 -6.35 -1.15 -7.89
C GLU A 104 -4.96 -1.72 -8.17
N TYR A 105 -4.85 -2.66 -9.12
CA TYR A 105 -3.54 -3.16 -9.54
C TYR A 105 -2.71 -2.10 -10.24
N ILE A 106 -3.31 -1.21 -11.02
CA ILE A 106 -2.63 -0.07 -11.64
C ILE A 106 -2.07 0.85 -10.55
N LYS A 107 -2.89 1.25 -9.57
CA LYS A 107 -2.46 2.06 -8.42
C LYS A 107 -1.35 1.39 -7.61
N PHE A 108 -1.47 0.09 -7.36
CA PHE A 108 -0.50 -0.69 -6.61
C PHE A 108 0.85 -0.81 -7.34
N SER A 109 0.83 -1.07 -8.64
CA SER A 109 2.03 -1.37 -9.43
C SER A 109 2.70 -0.14 -10.05
N GLY A 110 2.01 1.00 -10.09
CA GLY A 110 2.46 2.19 -10.81
C GLY A 110 2.40 2.04 -12.33
N ALA A 111 1.67 1.04 -12.84
CA ALA A 111 1.49 0.84 -14.28
C ALA A 111 0.72 2.00 -14.91
N VAL A 112 0.89 2.20 -16.22
CA VAL A 112 0.23 3.30 -16.96
C VAL A 112 -0.69 2.73 -18.04
N LYS A 113 -1.93 3.23 -18.07
CA LYS A 113 -2.92 2.94 -19.10
C LYS A 113 -2.69 3.86 -20.30
N LYS A 114 -2.57 3.30 -21.50
CA LYS A 114 -2.53 4.07 -22.77
C LYS A 114 -3.56 3.51 -23.75
N LEU A 115 -4.25 4.43 -24.42
CA LEU A 115 -5.22 4.16 -25.49
C LEU A 115 -4.50 3.90 -26.83
#